data_AF-A0A6N9YNB7-F1
#
_entry.id   AF-A0A6N9YNB7-F1
#
_cell.length_a   1.000
_cell.length_b   1.000
_cell.length_c   1.000
_cell.angle_alpha   90.00
_cell.angle_beta   90.00
_cell.angle_gamma   90.00
#
_symmetry.space_group_name_H-M   'P 1'
#
loop_
_entity.id
_entity.type
_entity.pdbx_description
1 polymer ?
#
loop_
_entity_poly.entity_id
_entity_poly.type
_entity_poly.pdbx_seq_one_letter_code
_entity_poly.pdbx_strand_id
1 'polypeptide(L)'
;MSGPDLPSPDEPFTPEAFQRRWPTGAEKAELYDGVLVFSGAFDERDVELAQRTYPNRQVILYQGNIEVHPAGTSPPRSILETYIERLVHRKAGSPA
;
A
#
# COMPACT_ATOMS: atom_id res chain seq x y z
N MET A 1 -7.79 -12.58 -6.84
CA MET A 1 -8.69 -13.23 -5.86
C MET A 1 -8.99 -12.20 -4.79
N SER A 2 -10.26 -11.89 -4.59
CA SER A 2 -10.72 -10.93 -3.59
C SER A 2 -10.44 -11.49 -2.19
N GLY A 3 -9.89 -10.68 -1.29
CA GLY A 3 -9.78 -11.04 0.12
C GLY A 3 -11.17 -11.35 0.71
N PRO A 4 -11.22 -12.04 1.87
CA PRO A 4 -12.49 -12.31 2.56
C PRO A 4 -13.27 -11.01 2.76
N ASP A 5 -14.59 -11.08 2.61
CA ASP A 5 -15.45 -9.91 2.73
C ASP A 5 -15.26 -9.24 4.10
N LEU A 6 -15.36 -7.90 4.10
CA LEU A 6 -15.39 -7.14 5.33
C LEU A 6 -16.63 -7.58 6.14
N PRO A 7 -16.52 -7.69 7.47
CA PRO A 7 -17.71 -7.87 8.30
C PRO A 7 -18.71 -6.74 8.03
N SER A 8 -19.99 -7.03 8.22
CA SER A 8 -21.04 -6.01 8.14
C SER A 8 -20.72 -4.83 9.07
N PRO A 9 -21.12 -3.59 8.77
CA PRO A 9 -20.93 -2.46 9.69
C PRO A 9 -21.45 -2.70 11.13
N ASP A 10 -22.42 -3.59 11.28
CA ASP A 10 -23.03 -3.98 12.56
C ASP A 10 -22.28 -5.14 13.27
N GLU A 11 -21.26 -5.72 12.63
CA GLU A 11 -20.45 -6.81 13.16
C GLU A 11 -19.07 -6.31 13.62
N PRO A 12 -18.53 -6.84 14.74
CA PRO A 12 -17.23 -6.43 15.24
C PRO A 12 -16.09 -6.88 14.31
N PHE A 13 -15.12 -6.00 14.08
CA PHE A 13 -13.90 -6.30 13.35
C PHE A 13 -12.93 -7.06 14.26
N THR A 14 -12.97 -8.41 14.22
CA THR A 14 -12.14 -9.23 15.12
C THR A 14 -10.65 -9.17 14.76
N PRO A 15 -9.73 -9.50 15.70
CA PRO A 15 -8.31 -9.60 15.39
C PRO A 15 -8.00 -10.56 14.23
N GLU A 16 -8.75 -11.67 14.10
CA GLU A 16 -8.60 -12.63 13.01
C GLU A 16 -9.07 -12.04 11.67
N ALA A 17 -10.18 -11.30 11.68
CA ALA A 17 -10.64 -10.58 10.49
C ALA A 17 -9.63 -9.51 10.07
N PHE A 18 -9.03 -8.80 11.04
CA PHE A 18 -7.97 -7.82 10.81
C PHE A 18 -6.72 -8.45 10.21
N GLN A 19 -6.20 -9.52 10.80
CA GLN A 19 -5.01 -10.21 10.29
C GLN A 19 -5.22 -10.84 8.92
N ARG A 20 -6.44 -11.31 8.62
CA ARG A 20 -6.75 -11.83 7.28
C ARG A 20 -6.84 -10.73 6.24
N ARG A 21 -7.42 -9.58 6.61
CA ARG A 21 -7.64 -8.47 5.68
C ARG A 21 -6.38 -7.66 5.45
N TRP A 22 -5.64 -7.41 6.51
CA TRP A 22 -4.40 -6.64 6.50
C TRP A 22 -3.28 -7.44 7.19
N PRO A 23 -2.76 -8.49 6.54
CA PRO A 23 -1.75 -9.37 7.15
C PRO A 23 -0.51 -8.62 7.62
N THR A 24 -0.09 -7.61 6.85
CA THR A 24 1.06 -6.77 7.17
C THR A 24 0.78 -5.69 8.22
N GLY A 25 -0.47 -5.52 8.67
CA GLY A 25 -0.84 -4.49 9.65
C GLY A 25 -0.29 -4.79 11.06
N ALA A 26 0.03 -6.06 11.33
CA ALA A 26 0.72 -6.48 12.54
C ALA A 26 2.26 -6.42 12.42
N GLU A 27 2.78 -6.20 11.21
CA GLU A 27 4.22 -6.15 10.94
C GLU A 27 4.72 -4.70 10.94
N LYS A 28 6.01 -4.53 11.22
CA LYS A 28 6.65 -3.22 11.11
C LYS A 28 6.73 -2.82 9.64
N ALA A 29 5.96 -1.81 9.23
CA ALA A 29 6.11 -1.20 7.91
C ALA A 29 7.29 -0.21 7.90
N GLU A 30 8.25 -0.39 6.99
CA GLU A 30 9.28 0.60 6.71
C GLU A 30 8.78 1.63 5.71
N LEU A 31 9.27 2.87 5.83
CA LEU A 31 9.04 3.91 4.84
C LEU A 31 10.05 3.78 3.72
N TYR A 32 9.58 3.77 2.47
CA TYR A 32 10.45 3.87 1.31
C TYR A 32 10.27 5.24 0.65
N ASP A 33 11.30 6.09 0.68
CA ASP A 33 11.24 7.47 0.16
C ASP A 33 10.07 8.29 0.75
N GLY A 34 9.74 8.02 2.02
CA GLY A 34 8.61 8.65 2.72
C GLY A 34 7.23 8.05 2.41
N VAL A 35 7.16 6.96 1.65
CA VAL A 35 5.93 6.22 1.32
C VAL A 35 5.79 4.99 2.22
N LEU A 36 4.63 4.79 2.84
CA LEU A 36 4.31 3.52 3.52
C LEU A 36 3.88 2.50 2.47
N VAL A 37 4.50 1.33 2.47
CA VAL A 37 4.17 0.26 1.52
C VAL A 37 3.67 -0.96 2.29
N PHE A 38 2.45 -1.39 1.99
CA PHE A 38 1.88 -2.62 2.51
C PHE A 38 1.85 -3.65 1.38
N SER A 39 2.71 -4.65 1.50
CA SER A 39 2.75 -5.75 0.54
C SER A 39 1.64 -6.76 0.82
N GLY A 40 0.96 -7.23 -0.23
CA GLY A 40 -0.14 -8.17 -0.04
C GLY A 40 -0.96 -8.44 -1.29
N ALA A 41 -2.19 -8.90 -1.08
CA ALA A 41 -3.19 -9.12 -2.12
C ALA A 41 -4.42 -8.24 -1.83
N PHE A 42 -4.19 -6.93 -1.78
CA PHE A 42 -5.21 -5.92 -1.48
C PHE A 42 -6.08 -5.61 -2.71
N ASP A 43 -7.26 -5.06 -2.44
CA ASP A 43 -8.22 -4.58 -3.44
C ASP A 43 -8.76 -3.17 -3.10
N GLU A 44 -9.63 -2.62 -3.94
CA GLU A 44 -10.15 -1.25 -3.77
C GLU A 44 -10.87 -1.02 -2.44
N ARG A 45 -11.45 -2.05 -1.82
CA ARG A 45 -12.10 -1.89 -0.51
C ARG A 45 -11.07 -1.64 0.59
N ASP A 46 -9.85 -2.15 0.43
CA ASP A 46 -8.75 -1.81 1.33
C ASP A 46 -8.25 -0.39 1.10
N VAL A 47 -8.28 0.09 -0.14
CA VAL A 47 -7.92 1.47 -0.47
C VAL A 47 -8.85 2.43 0.24
N GLU A 48 -10.17 2.18 0.21
CA GLU A 48 -11.15 2.98 0.95
C GLU A 48 -10.88 2.98 2.46
N LEU A 49 -10.57 1.81 3.03
CA LEU A 49 -10.22 1.69 4.44
C LEU A 49 -8.92 2.45 4.78
N ALA A 50 -7.91 2.34 3.94
CA ALA A 50 -6.65 3.04 4.08
C ALA A 50 -6.84 4.56 3.96
N GLN A 51 -7.67 5.05 3.04
CA GLN A 51 -8.00 6.47 2.91
C GLN A 51 -8.66 7.03 4.16
N ARG A 52 -9.55 6.26 4.80
CA ARG A 52 -10.16 6.63 6.09
C ARG A 52 -9.16 6.63 7.23
N THR A 53 -8.20 5.71 7.20
CA THR A 53 -7.17 5.55 8.23
C THR A 53 -6.09 6.63 8.15
N TYR A 54 -5.76 7.06 6.94
CA TYR A 54 -4.72 8.04 6.63
C TYR A 54 -5.31 9.30 5.99
N PRO A 55 -6.04 10.14 6.74
CA PRO A 55 -6.64 11.33 6.19
C PRO A 55 -5.59 12.27 5.58
N ASN A 56 -5.95 12.92 4.48
CA ASN A 56 -5.09 13.83 3.69
C ASN A 56 -3.87 13.18 3.02
N ARG A 57 -3.70 11.86 3.13
CA ARG A 57 -2.70 11.12 2.34
C ARG A 57 -3.27 10.70 1.00
N GLN A 58 -2.39 10.48 0.03
CA GLN A 58 -2.78 9.90 -1.24
C GLN A 58 -2.55 8.39 -1.17
N VAL A 59 -3.62 7.60 -1.30
CA VAL A 59 -3.54 6.14 -1.22
C VAL A 59 -3.74 5.55 -2.61
N ILE A 60 -2.87 4.65 -3.04
CA ILE A 60 -3.01 3.91 -4.30
C ILE A 60 -2.89 2.41 -4.11
N LEU A 61 -3.53 1.67 -5.01
CA LEU A 61 -3.35 0.24 -5.19
C LEU A 61 -2.43 -0.01 -6.40
N TYR A 62 -1.31 -0.68 -6.18
CA TYR A 62 -0.37 -1.04 -7.24
C TYR A 62 0.03 -2.50 -7.14
N GLN A 63 -0.37 -3.30 -8.14
CA GLN A 63 -0.10 -4.73 -8.23
C GLN A 63 -0.47 -5.52 -6.95
N GLY A 64 -1.61 -5.18 -6.34
CA GLY A 64 -2.08 -5.81 -5.09
C GLY A 64 -1.46 -5.26 -3.81
N ASN A 65 -0.58 -4.26 -3.89
CA ASN A 65 0.02 -3.58 -2.74
C ASN A 65 -0.66 -2.23 -2.51
N ILE A 66 -0.78 -1.82 -1.25
CA ILE A 66 -1.23 -0.48 -0.90
C ILE A 66 0.00 0.40 -0.67
N GLU A 67 -0.01 1.57 -1.28
CA GLU A 67 0.98 2.61 -1.03
C GLU A 67 0.28 3.84 -0.44
N VAL A 68 0.76 4.33 0.70
CA VAL A 68 0.29 5.57 1.32
C VAL A 68 1.35 6.64 1.14
N HIS A 69 1.07 7.55 0.22
CA HIS A 69 1.94 8.65 -0.18
C HIS A 69 1.68 9.90 0.66
N PRO A 70 2.65 10.82 0.74
CA PRO A 70 2.43 12.15 1.30
C PRO A 70 1.24 12.89 0.67
N ALA A 71 0.73 13.90 1.38
CA ALA A 71 -0.26 14.79 0.81
C ALA A 71 0.34 15.53 -0.40
N GLY A 72 -0.45 15.76 -1.44
CA GLY A 72 0.03 16.42 -2.66
C GLY A 72 -1.11 16.80 -3.59
N THR A 73 -0.81 17.71 -4.53
CA THR A 73 -1.75 18.13 -5.59
C THR A 73 -1.59 17.32 -6.87
N SER A 74 -0.42 16.69 -7.05
CA SER A 74 -0.14 15.82 -8.20
C SER A 74 -0.56 14.39 -7.88
N PRO A 75 -1.07 13.61 -8.84
CA PRO A 75 -1.32 12.19 -8.64
C PRO A 75 -0.04 11.46 -8.19
N PRO A 76 -0.10 10.58 -7.19
CA PRO A 76 1.06 9.81 -6.76
C PRO A 76 1.44 8.79 -7.84
N ARG A 77 2.75 8.55 -8.00
CA ARG A 77 3.28 7.46 -8.83
C ARG A 77 3.77 6.34 -7.92
N SER A 78 3.62 5.09 -8.34
CA SER A 78 4.09 3.96 -7.54
C SER A 78 5.57 4.09 -7.19
N ILE A 79 5.88 3.83 -5.92
CA ILE A 79 7.25 3.85 -5.44
C ILE A 79 8.05 2.64 -5.96
N LEU A 80 7.37 1.51 -6.20
CA LEU A 80 7.99 0.32 -6.80
C LEU A 80 8.39 0.58 -8.25
N GLU A 81 7.53 1.23 -9.04
CA GLU A 81 7.86 1.65 -10.40
C GLU A 81 9.06 2.60 -10.39
N THR A 82 9.03 3.61 -9.53
CA THR A 82 10.13 4.57 -9.36
C THR A 82 11.44 3.90 -8.96
N TYR A 83 11.38 2.90 -8.08
CA TYR A 83 12.55 2.14 -7.66
C TYR A 83 13.16 1.33 -8.80
N ILE A 84 12.32 0.63 -9.57
CA ILE A 84 12.75 -0.16 -10.73
C ILE A 84 13.44 0.73 -11.75
N GLU A 85 12.86 1.88 -12.09
CA GLU A 85 13.48 2.84 -12.99
C GLU A 85 14.87 3.28 -12.48
N ARG A 86 14.99 3.65 -11.20
CA ARG A 86 16.27 4.05 -10.59
C ARG A 86 17.30 2.92 -10.63
N LEU A 87 16.89 1.67 -10.46
CA LEU A 87 17.77 0.51 -10.58
C LEU A 87 18.28 0.32 -12.01
N VAL A 88 17.40 0.42 -13.01
CA VAL A 88 17.78 0.29 -14.42
C VAL A 88 18.77 1.38 -14.83
N HIS A 89 18.52 2.63 -14.45
CA HIS A 89 19.43 3.75 -14.74
C HIS A 89 20.80 3.57 -14.07
N ARG A 90 20.85 3.11 -12.81
CA ARG A 90 22.13 2.81 -12.14
C ARG A 90 22.91 1.72 -12.86
N LYS A 91 22.25 0.65 -13.29
CA LYS A 91 22.90 -0.45 -14.01
C LYS A 91 23.43 -0.02 -15.37
N ALA A 92 22.73 0.88 -16.07
CA ALA A 92 23.17 1.43 -17.36
C ALA A 92 24.33 2.43 -17.24
N GLY A 93 24.50 3.07 -16.08
CA GLY A 93 25.57 4.06 -15.82
C GLY A 93 26.85 3.50 -15.20
N SER A 94 26.91 2.22 -14.83
CA SER A 94 28.14 1.58 -14.35
C SER A 94 28.98 1.10 -15.55
N PRO A 95 30.22 1.60 -15.75
CA PRO A 95 31.14 0.98 -16.68
C PRO A 95 31.55 -0.40 -16.12
N ALA A 96 31.66 -1.37 -17.03
CA ALA A 96 32.12 -2.74 -16.74
C ALA A 96 33.56 -2.76 -16.21
#